data_AF-A0A415I133-F1
#
_entry.id   AF-A0A415I133-F1
#
_cell.length_a   1.000
_cell.length_b   1.000
_cell.length_c   1.000
_cell.angle_alpha   90.00
_cell.angle_beta   90.00
_cell.angle_gamma   90.00
#
_symmetry.space_group_name_H-M   'P 1'
#
loop_
_entity.id
_entity.type
_entity.pdbx_description
1 polymer ?
#
loop_
_entity_poly.entity_id
_entity_poly.type
_entity_poly.pdbx_seq_one_letter_code
_entity_poly.pdbx_strand_id
1 'polypeptide(L)'
;MKPTKNKFHCPACQHTKMLFATKEEAIRFLKYNADDIEHETGKRPVRTYYCTACGGWHITSKPQSSDYHSLVKRYGETDGKKIFDEVSAIKGRRHGIKEGLCRKIKDLRHIMRFETIDLERCQSLINELIGYFETVMGNGLEEETSVMKLFSKFSHLCFQFIEKKRLQTQIA
;
A
#
# COMPACT_ATOMS: atom_id res chain seq x y z
N MET A 1 28.80 8.28 -23.04
CA MET A 1 28.08 9.51 -22.64
C MET A 1 26.83 9.07 -21.89
N LYS A 2 26.66 9.46 -20.62
CA LYS A 2 25.45 9.11 -19.84
C LYS A 2 24.21 9.67 -20.56
N PRO A 3 23.07 8.99 -20.58
CA PRO A 3 21.81 9.68 -20.78
C PRO A 3 21.69 10.67 -19.60
N THR A 4 21.89 11.96 -19.85
CA THR A 4 21.55 13.04 -18.91
C THR A 4 20.08 13.42 -18.99
N LYS A 5 19.40 12.92 -20.03
CA LYS A 5 18.02 13.26 -20.39
C LYS A 5 16.95 12.70 -19.45
N ASN A 6 17.28 11.71 -18.63
CA ASN A 6 16.34 10.99 -17.76
C ASN A 6 16.43 11.40 -16.28
N LYS A 7 17.18 12.46 -15.93
CA LYS A 7 17.15 13.04 -14.58
C LYS A 7 15.82 13.79 -14.38
N PHE A 8 15.06 13.38 -13.38
CA PHE A 8 13.73 13.91 -13.06
C PHE A 8 13.63 14.23 -11.58
N HIS A 9 13.09 15.40 -11.23
CA HIS A 9 12.83 15.76 -9.85
C HIS A 9 11.49 15.17 -9.38
N CYS A 10 11.54 14.19 -8.48
CA CYS A 10 10.36 13.48 -8.00
C CYS A 10 9.60 14.30 -6.95
N PRO A 11 8.34 14.71 -7.18
CA PRO A 11 7.59 15.53 -6.22
C PRO A 11 7.25 14.79 -4.92
N ALA A 12 7.15 13.45 -4.95
CA ALA A 12 6.84 12.65 -3.77
C ALA A 12 8.00 12.53 -2.78
N CYS A 13 9.25 12.54 -3.27
CA CYS A 13 10.42 12.41 -2.41
C CYS A 13 11.35 13.62 -2.43
N GLN A 14 11.05 14.66 -3.22
CA GLN A 14 11.82 15.90 -3.30
C GLN A 14 13.30 15.68 -3.66
N HIS A 15 13.58 14.64 -4.46
CA HIS A 15 14.94 14.30 -4.91
C HIS A 15 14.97 14.06 -6.42
N THR A 16 16.09 14.40 -7.03
CA THR A 16 16.38 14.08 -8.43
C THR A 16 16.73 12.61 -8.58
N LYS A 17 16.00 11.91 -9.46
CA LYS A 17 16.11 10.48 -9.74
C LYS A 17 16.14 10.23 -11.24
N MET A 18 16.55 9.03 -11.65
CA MET A 18 16.37 8.60 -13.04
C MET A 18 14.95 8.11 -13.27
N LEU A 19 14.25 8.63 -14.28
CA LEU A 19 12.90 8.26 -14.66
C LEU A 19 12.91 7.60 -16.05
N PHE A 20 12.21 6.47 -16.16
CA PHE A 20 12.04 5.70 -17.39
C PHE A 20 10.55 5.56 -17.69
N ALA A 21 10.18 5.54 -18.97
CA ALA A 21 8.79 5.41 -19.38
C ALA A 21 8.29 3.97 -19.14
N THR A 22 9.13 2.98 -19.45
CA THR A 22 8.78 1.56 -19.32
C THR A 22 9.63 0.83 -18.27
N LYS A 23 9.11 -0.32 -17.81
CA LYS A 23 9.82 -1.18 -16.86
C LYS A 23 11.07 -1.79 -17.50
N GLU A 24 10.96 -2.17 -18.76
CA GLU A 24 11.97 -2.86 -19.56
C GLU A 24 13.19 -1.95 -19.79
N GLU A 25 12.95 -0.66 -20.07
CA GLU A 25 14.00 0.36 -20.15
C GLU A 25 14.75 0.49 -18.82
N ALA A 26 14.02 0.58 -17.70
CA ALA A 26 14.62 0.70 -16.38
C ALA A 26 15.43 -0.56 -16.01
N ILE A 27 14.93 -1.76 -16.32
CA ILE A 27 15.64 -3.03 -16.09
C ILE A 27 16.90 -3.10 -16.96
N ARG A 28 16.80 -2.75 -18.24
CA ARG A 28 17.93 -2.73 -19.15
C ARG A 28 19.00 -1.75 -18.66
N PHE A 29 18.59 -0.57 -18.24
CA PHE A 29 19.50 0.43 -17.67
C PHE A 29 20.21 -0.13 -16.42
N LEU A 30 19.45 -0.73 -15.51
CA LEU A 30 19.98 -1.37 -14.31
C LEU A 30 21.04 -2.43 -14.66
N LYS A 31 20.74 -3.31 -15.63
CA LYS A 31 21.63 -4.41 -16.04
C LYS A 31 23.00 -3.94 -16.55
N TYR A 32 23.05 -2.83 -17.27
CA TYR A 32 24.28 -2.37 -17.93
C TYR A 32 25.02 -1.25 -17.18
N ASN A 33 24.40 -0.59 -16.20
CA ASN A 33 24.98 0.60 -15.56
C ASN A 33 25.11 0.46 -14.03
N ALA A 34 24.65 -0.63 -13.41
CA ALA A 34 24.66 -0.76 -11.94
C ALA A 34 26.08 -0.74 -11.35
N ASP A 35 27.03 -1.45 -11.98
CA ASP A 35 28.44 -1.50 -11.56
C ASP A 35 29.09 -0.11 -11.61
N ASP A 36 28.92 0.61 -12.72
CA ASP A 36 29.45 1.96 -12.88
C ASP A 36 28.87 2.93 -11.84
N ILE A 37 27.57 2.84 -11.58
CA ILE A 37 26.91 3.68 -10.57
C ILE A 37 27.43 3.35 -9.16
N GLU A 38 27.69 2.08 -8.87
CA GLU A 38 28.29 1.66 -7.60
C GLU A 38 29.70 2.22 -7.43
N HIS A 39 30.53 2.15 -8.47
CA HIS A 39 31.87 2.71 -8.46
C HIS A 39 31.88 4.23 -8.21
N GLU A 40 30.95 4.96 -8.84
CA GLU A 40 30.87 6.42 -8.73
C GLU A 40 30.22 6.92 -7.42
N THR A 41 29.22 6.19 -6.91
CA THR A 41 28.36 6.69 -5.82
C THR A 41 28.45 5.89 -4.53
N GLY A 42 29.15 4.75 -4.55
CA GLY A 42 29.17 3.75 -3.48
C GLY A 42 27.83 3.05 -3.26
N LYS A 43 26.84 3.23 -4.15
CA LYS A 43 25.49 2.67 -4.01
C LYS A 43 25.02 1.99 -5.29
N ARG A 44 25.09 0.66 -5.30
CA ARG A 44 24.56 -0.15 -6.40
C ARG A 44 23.03 -0.10 -6.44
N PRO A 45 22.40 0.35 -7.54
CA PRO A 45 20.98 0.11 -7.74
C PRO A 45 20.74 -1.40 -7.95
N VAL A 46 19.70 -1.95 -7.32
CA VAL A 46 19.42 -3.40 -7.30
C VAL A 46 18.04 -3.77 -7.84
N ARG A 47 17.11 -2.80 -7.98
CA ARG A 47 15.78 -3.06 -8.53
C ARG A 47 15.15 -1.82 -9.16
N THR A 48 14.09 -2.04 -9.94
CA THR A 48 13.20 -1.01 -10.47
C THR A 48 11.91 -0.93 -9.63
N TYR A 49 11.25 0.23 -9.61
CA TYR A 49 9.93 0.40 -9.01
C TYR A 49 9.13 1.49 -9.75
N TYR A 50 7.81 1.33 -9.84
CA TYR A 50 6.93 2.34 -10.41
C TYR A 50 6.61 3.42 -9.39
N CYS A 51 6.67 4.69 -9.78
CA CYS A 51 6.31 5.82 -8.94
C CYS A 51 5.05 6.47 -9.50
N THR A 52 3.94 6.33 -8.77
CA THR A 52 2.64 6.92 -9.14
C THR A 52 2.71 8.44 -9.29
N ALA A 53 3.46 9.12 -8.43
CA ALA A 53 3.62 10.57 -8.51
C ALA A 53 4.47 11.05 -9.71
N CYS A 54 5.32 10.19 -10.27
CA CYS A 54 6.11 10.52 -11.47
C CYS A 54 5.54 9.92 -12.75
N GLY A 55 4.53 9.05 -12.66
CA GLY A 55 3.96 8.33 -13.81
C GLY A 55 4.95 7.43 -14.55
N GLY A 56 5.97 6.89 -13.86
CA GLY A 56 7.01 6.10 -14.52
C GLY A 56 7.90 5.31 -13.57
N TRP A 57 8.95 4.71 -14.14
CA TRP A 57 9.82 3.76 -13.44
C TRP A 57 11.12 4.41 -12.97
N HIS A 58 11.50 4.12 -11.74
CA HIS A 58 12.78 4.51 -11.14
C HIS A 58 13.61 3.28 -10.80
N ILE A 59 14.91 3.49 -10.57
CA ILE A 59 15.81 2.50 -9.97
C ILE A 59 16.15 2.86 -8.53
N THR A 60 16.50 1.87 -7.72
CA THR A 60 16.87 2.06 -6.31
C THR A 60 17.90 1.05 -5.85
N SER A 61 18.77 1.45 -4.93
CA SER A 61 19.72 0.57 -4.23
C SER A 61 19.10 -0.18 -3.05
N LYS A 62 17.83 0.11 -2.73
CA LYS A 62 17.12 -0.61 -1.66
C LYS A 62 16.57 -1.93 -2.19
N PRO A 63 16.98 -3.09 -1.65
CA PRO A 63 16.40 -4.38 -2.03
C PRO A 63 14.90 -4.44 -1.68
N GLN A 64 14.23 -5.49 -2.15
CA GLN A 64 12.90 -5.80 -1.63
C GLN A 64 12.98 -6.24 -0.17
N SER A 65 11.89 -6.05 0.57
CA SER A 65 11.83 -6.47 1.97
C SER A 65 11.78 -8.00 2.09
N SER A 66 12.17 -8.52 3.24
CA SER A 66 11.98 -9.92 3.61
C SER A 66 10.51 -10.36 3.46
N ASP A 67 9.58 -9.47 3.83
CA ASP A 67 8.13 -9.70 3.71
C ASP A 67 7.72 -9.96 2.25
N TYR A 68 8.23 -9.18 1.30
CA TYR A 68 7.99 -9.38 -0.13
C TYR A 68 8.46 -10.77 -0.57
N HIS A 69 9.69 -11.13 -0.23
CA HIS A 69 10.27 -12.42 -0.61
C HIS A 69 9.50 -13.60 0.02
N SER A 70 9.05 -13.47 1.26
CA SER A 70 8.23 -14.49 1.93
C SER A 70 6.90 -14.71 1.20
N LEU A 71 6.22 -13.62 0.82
CA LEU A 71 4.95 -13.69 0.09
C LEU A 71 5.13 -14.24 -1.32
N VAL A 72 6.13 -13.78 -2.07
CA VAL A 72 6.45 -14.30 -3.40
C VAL A 72 6.83 -15.78 -3.35
N LYS A 73 7.58 -16.21 -2.34
CA LYS A 73 7.92 -17.63 -2.15
C LYS A 73 6.67 -18.48 -1.90
N ARG A 74 5.67 -17.94 -1.20
CA ARG A 74 4.46 -18.67 -0.82
C ARG A 74 3.41 -18.70 -1.94
N TYR A 75 3.22 -17.59 -2.65
CA TYR A 75 2.11 -17.39 -3.59
C TYR A 75 2.55 -17.16 -5.04
N GLY A 76 3.86 -17.14 -5.31
CA GLY A 76 4.40 -16.78 -6.62
C GLY A 76 4.55 -15.27 -6.83
N GLU A 77 5.21 -14.88 -7.92
CA GLU A 77 5.57 -13.48 -8.20
C GLU A 77 4.32 -12.59 -8.35
N THR A 78 3.30 -13.04 -9.07
CA THR A 78 2.10 -12.23 -9.35
C THR A 78 1.25 -12.02 -8.10
N ASP A 79 0.81 -13.11 -7.47
CA ASP A 79 -0.11 -13.04 -6.32
C ASP A 79 0.61 -12.56 -5.06
N GLY A 80 1.85 -13.01 -4.83
CA GLY A 80 2.67 -12.56 -3.71
C GLY A 80 2.93 -11.06 -3.75
N LYS A 81 3.20 -10.50 -4.95
CA LYS A 81 3.33 -9.05 -5.13
C LYS A 81 2.00 -8.33 -4.85
N LYS A 82 0.88 -8.83 -5.37
CA LYS A 82 -0.44 -8.23 -5.14
C LYS A 82 -0.76 -8.16 -3.64
N ILE A 83 -0.57 -9.26 -2.92
CA ILE A 83 -0.76 -9.33 -1.47
C ILE A 83 0.20 -8.36 -0.76
N PHE A 84 1.46 -8.27 -1.19
CA PHE A 84 2.42 -7.34 -0.61
C PHE A 84 2.00 -5.87 -0.77
N ASP A 85 1.51 -5.50 -1.95
CA ASP A 85 1.04 -4.14 -2.24
C ASP A 85 -0.19 -3.80 -1.39
N GLU A 86 -1.13 -4.73 -1.23
CA GLU A 86 -2.30 -4.60 -0.34
C GLU A 86 -1.89 -4.45 1.13
N VAL A 87 -1.01 -5.32 1.63
CA VAL A 87 -0.47 -5.25 2.99
C VAL A 87 0.25 -3.93 3.24
N SER A 88 1.01 -3.45 2.26
CA SER A 88 1.70 -2.17 2.34
C SER A 88 0.71 -1.00 2.44
N ALA A 89 -0.43 -1.07 1.73
CA ALA A 89 -1.50 -0.09 1.85
C ALA A 89 -2.16 -0.10 3.24
N ILE A 90 -2.36 -1.30 3.83
CA ILE A 90 -2.90 -1.45 5.19
C ILE A 90 -1.95 -0.81 6.22
N LYS A 91 -0.66 -1.20 6.18
CA LYS A 91 0.38 -0.70 7.10
C LYS A 91 0.55 0.82 6.98
N GLY A 92 0.58 1.35 5.75
CA GLY A 92 0.85 2.77 5.49
C GLY A 92 2.20 3.20 6.10
N ARG A 93 2.19 4.21 6.98
CA ARG A 93 3.40 4.64 7.73
C ARG A 93 3.67 3.82 9.01
N ARG A 94 2.80 2.87 9.36
CA ARG A 94 2.92 2.03 10.56
C ARG A 94 3.72 0.76 10.24
N HIS A 95 4.21 0.11 11.28
CA HIS A 95 5.08 -1.06 11.14
C HIS A 95 4.30 -2.38 11.00
N GLY A 96 3.10 -2.49 11.57
CA GLY A 96 2.30 -3.72 11.58
C GLY A 96 0.91 -3.58 10.95
N ILE A 97 0.36 -4.71 10.51
CA ILE A 97 -0.97 -4.80 9.86
C ILE A 97 -2.05 -4.48 10.89
N LYS A 98 -1.91 -5.02 12.12
CA LYS A 98 -2.80 -4.75 13.25
C LYS A 98 -2.98 -3.26 13.53
N GLU A 99 -1.89 -2.50 13.59
CA GLU A 99 -1.93 -1.05 13.82
C GLU A 99 -2.58 -0.31 12.64
N GLY A 100 -2.31 -0.76 11.42
CA GLY A 100 -2.91 -0.25 10.19
C GLY A 100 -4.44 -0.39 10.19
N LEU A 101 -4.92 -1.61 10.42
CA LEU A 101 -6.35 -1.92 10.55
C LEU A 101 -7.01 -1.15 11.69
N CYS A 102 -6.40 -1.13 12.87
CA CYS A 102 -6.91 -0.41 14.03
C CYS A 102 -7.10 1.09 13.75
N ARG A 103 -6.18 1.72 13.00
CA ARG A 103 -6.31 3.11 12.57
C ARG A 103 -7.50 3.30 11.64
N LYS A 104 -7.64 2.48 10.59
CA LYS A 104 -8.76 2.59 9.64
C LYS A 104 -10.12 2.40 10.33
N ILE A 105 -10.21 1.50 11.31
CA ILE A 105 -11.40 1.33 12.16
C ILE A 105 -11.68 2.58 13.01
N LYS A 106 -10.63 3.21 13.56
CA LYS A 106 -10.78 4.49 14.29
C LYS A 106 -11.23 5.62 13.37
N ASP A 107 -10.72 5.66 12.14
CA ASP A 107 -11.12 6.64 11.12
C ASP A 107 -12.63 6.48 10.80
N LEU A 108 -13.10 5.24 10.60
CA LEU A 108 -14.52 4.94 10.38
C LEU A 108 -15.38 5.40 11.57
N ARG A 109 -14.99 5.01 12.79
CA ARG A 109 -15.68 5.44 14.02
C ARG A 109 -15.75 6.97 14.12
N HIS A 110 -14.67 7.66 13.76
CA HIS A 110 -14.63 9.11 13.82
C HIS A 110 -15.60 9.75 12.82
N ILE A 111 -15.67 9.25 11.59
CA ILE A 111 -16.61 9.75 10.57
C ILE A 111 -18.06 9.46 11.01
N MET A 112 -18.29 8.33 11.67
CA MET A 112 -19.61 7.94 12.14
C MET A 112 -20.06 8.63 13.44
N ARG A 113 -19.23 9.45 14.09
CA ARG A 113 -19.59 10.08 15.37
C ARG A 113 -20.68 11.16 15.23
N PHE A 114 -20.82 11.71 14.04
CA PHE A 114 -21.75 12.80 13.76
C PHE A 114 -23.20 12.31 13.65
N GLU A 115 -24.15 13.21 13.86
CA GLU A 115 -25.59 12.92 13.76
C GLU A 115 -25.96 12.59 12.32
N THR A 116 -25.60 13.46 11.39
CA THR A 116 -25.62 13.17 9.95
C THR A 116 -24.28 12.60 9.51
N ILE A 117 -24.29 11.40 8.94
CA ILE A 117 -23.11 10.75 8.36
C ILE A 117 -23.05 10.96 6.85
N ASP A 118 -21.82 11.04 6.34
CA ASP A 118 -21.51 10.98 4.90
C ASP A 118 -21.54 9.50 4.47
N LEU A 119 -22.64 9.12 3.80
CA LEU A 119 -22.91 7.73 3.43
C LEU A 119 -21.87 7.18 2.45
N GLU A 120 -21.47 7.98 1.47
CA GLU A 120 -20.53 7.56 0.42
C GLU A 120 -19.14 7.31 1.02
N ARG A 121 -18.66 8.26 1.82
CA ARG A 121 -17.37 8.13 2.49
C ARG A 121 -17.33 6.97 3.47
N CYS A 122 -18.40 6.76 4.25
CA CYS A 122 -18.49 5.61 5.16
C CYS A 122 -18.49 4.28 4.38
N GLN A 123 -19.29 4.18 3.33
CA GLN A 123 -19.39 2.96 2.52
C GLN A 123 -18.07 2.62 1.85
N SER A 124 -17.36 3.62 1.31
CA SER A 124 -16.03 3.45 0.71
C SER A 124 -15.03 2.86 1.71
N LEU A 125 -14.97 3.42 2.93
CA LEU A 125 -14.07 2.95 3.98
C LEU A 125 -14.46 1.56 4.53
N ILE A 126 -15.76 1.25 4.61
CA ILE A 126 -16.25 -0.08 4.99
C ILE A 126 -15.81 -1.12 3.96
N ASN A 127 -16.00 -0.85 2.67
CA ASN A 127 -15.60 -1.76 1.60
C ASN A 127 -14.07 -1.97 1.58
N GLU A 128 -13.30 -0.89 1.79
CA GLU A 128 -11.84 -0.97 1.93
C GLU A 128 -11.44 -1.87 3.11
N LEU A 129 -12.08 -1.70 4.27
CA LEU A 129 -11.84 -2.52 5.46
C LEU A 129 -12.21 -4.00 5.24
N ILE A 130 -13.32 -4.29 4.54
CA ILE A 130 -13.71 -5.67 4.19
C ILE A 130 -12.60 -6.34 3.38
N GLY A 131 -12.15 -5.70 2.30
CA GLY A 131 -11.07 -6.24 1.46
C GLY A 131 -9.78 -6.47 2.27
N TYR A 132 -9.44 -5.57 3.19
CA TYR A 132 -8.29 -5.77 4.05
C TYR A 132 -8.44 -6.95 5.01
N PHE A 133 -9.61 -7.14 5.61
CA PHE A 133 -9.87 -8.31 6.45
C PHE A 133 -9.82 -9.61 5.64
N GLU A 134 -10.38 -9.63 4.43
CA GLU A 134 -10.30 -10.78 3.53
C GLU A 134 -8.84 -11.14 3.18
N THR A 135 -8.02 -10.16 2.81
CA THR A 135 -6.60 -10.38 2.52
C THR A 135 -5.84 -10.89 3.74
N VAL A 136 -6.06 -10.31 4.92
CA VAL A 136 -5.32 -10.67 6.13
C VAL A 136 -5.72 -12.03 6.65
N MET A 137 -7.03 -12.32 6.75
CA MET A 137 -7.54 -13.59 7.24
C MET A 137 -7.31 -14.72 6.23
N GLY A 138 -7.62 -14.48 4.95
CA GLY A 138 -7.49 -15.48 3.88
C GLY A 138 -6.06 -15.95 3.65
N ASN A 139 -5.06 -15.11 3.95
CA ASN A 139 -3.64 -15.44 3.77
C ASN A 139 -2.89 -15.71 5.09
N GLY A 140 -3.57 -15.67 6.25
CA GLY A 140 -2.96 -15.90 7.56
C GLY A 140 -1.79 -14.96 7.86
N LEU A 141 -1.96 -13.67 7.58
CA LEU A 141 -0.87 -12.67 7.63
C LEU A 141 -0.63 -12.07 9.02
N GLU A 142 -1.57 -12.30 9.94
CA GLU A 142 -1.52 -11.86 11.33
C GLU A 142 -2.11 -12.95 12.22
N GLU A 143 -1.85 -12.84 13.52
CA GLU A 143 -2.42 -13.73 14.52
C GLU A 143 -3.96 -13.66 14.51
N GLU A 144 -4.62 -14.81 14.31
CA GLU A 144 -6.07 -14.95 14.19
C GLU A 144 -6.81 -14.28 15.36
N THR A 145 -6.36 -14.49 16.60
CA THR A 145 -7.02 -13.91 17.78
C THR A 145 -6.98 -12.39 17.78
N SER A 146 -5.87 -11.80 17.30
CA SER A 146 -5.69 -10.35 17.20
C SER A 146 -6.57 -9.76 16.09
N VAL A 147 -6.67 -10.44 14.94
CA VAL A 147 -7.50 -10.01 13.81
C VAL A 147 -8.99 -10.10 14.15
N MET A 148 -9.43 -11.20 14.77
CA MET A 148 -10.83 -11.39 15.15
C MET A 148 -11.33 -10.35 16.17
N LYS A 149 -10.46 -9.93 17.10
CA LYS A 149 -10.77 -8.81 18.02
C LYS A 149 -10.99 -7.49 17.28
N LEU A 150 -10.25 -7.23 16.20
CA LEU A 150 -10.44 -6.04 15.36
C LEU A 150 -11.70 -6.18 14.49
N PHE A 151 -11.93 -7.37 13.94
CA PHE A 151 -13.10 -7.67 13.12
C PHE A 151 -14.40 -7.48 13.91
N SER A 152 -14.46 -7.94 15.16
CA SER A 152 -15.61 -7.72 16.05
C SER A 152 -15.92 -6.23 16.25
N LYS A 153 -14.89 -5.39 16.46
CA LYS A 153 -15.05 -3.94 16.57
C LYS A 153 -15.54 -3.32 15.26
N PHE A 154 -15.03 -3.79 14.13
CA PHE A 154 -15.46 -3.36 12.81
C PHE A 154 -16.92 -3.74 12.53
N SER A 155 -17.31 -4.98 12.81
CA SER A 155 -18.67 -5.48 12.65
C SER A 155 -19.68 -4.65 13.46
N HIS A 156 -19.34 -4.30 14.70
CA HIS A 156 -20.17 -3.39 15.50
C HIS A 156 -20.36 -2.01 14.85
N LEU A 157 -19.33 -1.45 14.23
CA LEU A 157 -19.44 -0.20 13.48
C LEU A 157 -20.30 -0.37 12.22
N CYS A 158 -20.18 -1.49 11.50
CA CYS A 158 -21.05 -1.76 10.35
C CYS A 158 -22.53 -1.80 10.75
N PHE A 159 -22.85 -2.42 11.89
CA PHE A 159 -24.20 -2.41 12.43
C PHE A 159 -24.69 -0.98 12.75
N GLN A 160 -23.87 -0.18 13.44
CA GLN A 160 -24.18 1.22 13.71
C GLN A 160 -24.39 2.04 12.43
N PHE A 161 -23.64 1.74 11.37
CA PHE A 161 -23.75 2.41 10.08
C PHE A 161 -25.10 2.12 9.42
N ILE A 162 -25.53 0.85 9.43
CA ILE A 162 -26.83 0.44 8.88
C ILE A 162 -27.98 1.16 9.60
N GLU A 163 -27.96 1.21 10.93
CA GLU A 163 -28.98 1.90 11.72
C GLU A 163 -29.03 3.40 11.41
N LYS A 164 -27.86 4.07 11.37
CA LYS A 164 -27.78 5.50 11.03
C LYS A 164 -28.25 5.80 9.61
N LYS A 165 -27.86 4.97 8.64
CA LYS A 165 -28.32 5.08 7.25
C LYS A 165 -29.84 4.98 7.19
N ARG A 166 -30.44 4.03 7.91
CA ARG A 166 -31.91 3.86 7.96
C ARG A 166 -32.60 5.10 8.51
N LEU A 167 -32.09 5.66 9.61
CA LEU A 167 -32.65 6.87 10.22
C LEU A 167 -32.56 8.09 9.30
N GLN A 168 -31.43 8.30 8.62
CA GLN A 168 -31.27 9.41 7.69
C GLN A 168 -32.22 9.31 6.49
N THR A 169 -32.46 8.10 5.97
CA THR A 169 -33.40 7.86 4.87
C THR A 169 -34.87 8.04 5.30
N GLN A 170 -35.18 7.93 6.59
CA GLN A 170 -36.54 8.19 7.12
C GLN A 170 -36.82 9.68 7.37
N ILE A 171 -35.78 10.50 7.48
CA ILE A 171 -35.88 11.95 7.77
C ILE A 171 -35.77 12.79 6.47
N ALA A 172 -35.19 12.25 5.41
CA ALA A 172 -35.04 12.88 4.10
C ALA A 172 -36.27 12.66 3.19
#